data_AF-A0A9D5HXS1-F1
#
_entry.id   AF-A0A9D5HXS1-F1
#
_cell.length_a   1.000
_cell.length_b   1.000
_cell.length_c   1.000
_cell.angle_alpha   90.00
_cell.angle_beta   90.00
_cell.angle_gamma   90.00
#
_symmetry.space_group_name_H-M   'P 1'
#
loop_
_entity.id
_entity.type
_entity.pdbx_description
1 polymer ?
#
loop_
_entity_poly.entity_id
_entity_poly.type
_entity_poly.pdbx_seq_one_letter_code
_entity_poly.pdbx_strand_id
1 'polypeptide(L)'
;MPPRVSGKRRRPDKGQDEDARDDQSRLVGFKTSIVRAIVDPASKRQDQRATRGSEGDPELSKALSDFDWNHSFGPCSEISRSQRLARAKKFGLHVEDRIERAIDDRSHGFGSEVSVSSVDRLMRHYVN
;
A
#
# COMPACT_ATOMS: atom_id res chain seq x y z
N MET A 1 41.36 27.89 12.20
CA MET A 1 41.11 27.55 10.78
C MET A 1 41.01 26.04 10.66
N PRO A 2 39.98 25.44 10.03
CA PRO A 2 39.92 23.99 9.83
C PRO A 2 40.71 23.56 8.58
N PRO A 3 41.25 22.32 8.53
CA PRO A 3 42.10 21.86 7.44
C PRO A 3 41.30 21.47 6.20
N ARG A 4 41.91 21.70 5.03
CA ARG A 4 41.38 21.44 3.68
C ARG A 4 41.41 19.95 3.37
N VAL A 5 40.28 19.37 2.97
CA VAL A 5 40.20 18.00 2.42
C VAL A 5 40.35 18.03 0.89
N SER A 6 41.57 17.82 0.40
CA SER A 6 41.83 17.55 -1.02
C SER A 6 41.87 16.05 -1.26
N GLY A 7 40.84 15.52 -1.92
CA GLY A 7 40.79 14.13 -2.35
C GLY A 7 39.86 13.94 -3.53
N LYS A 8 40.28 14.38 -4.72
CA LYS A 8 39.53 14.08 -5.96
C LYS A 8 39.66 12.58 -6.26
N ARG A 9 38.58 11.81 -6.06
CA ARG A 9 38.49 10.42 -6.53
C ARG A 9 38.40 10.42 -8.05
N ARG A 10 39.41 9.84 -8.72
CA ARG A 10 39.37 9.54 -10.16
C ARG A 10 38.38 8.38 -10.39
N ARG A 11 37.49 8.54 -11.37
CA ARG A 11 36.64 7.44 -11.88
C ARG A 11 37.50 6.56 -12.81
N PRO A 12 37.40 5.22 -12.75
CA PRO A 12 38.05 4.38 -13.76
C PRO A 12 37.29 4.47 -15.09
N ASP A 13 38.06 4.49 -16.17
CA ASP A 13 37.60 4.52 -17.56
C ASP A 13 36.81 3.27 -17.94
N LYS A 14 35.75 3.47 -18.71
CA LYS A 14 34.90 2.42 -19.25
C LYS A 14 35.56 1.88 -20.52
N GLY A 15 36.44 0.90 -20.37
CA GLY A 15 36.92 0.08 -21.48
C GLY A 15 35.78 -0.78 -22.05
N GLN A 16 35.58 -0.65 -23.35
CA GLN A 16 34.81 -1.59 -24.18
C GLN A 16 35.62 -2.88 -24.29
N ASP A 17 34.97 -4.04 -24.16
CA ASP A 17 34.92 -5.03 -25.25
C ASP A 17 34.22 -6.35 -24.82
N GLU A 18 33.42 -6.83 -25.77
CA GLU A 18 33.00 -8.21 -26.07
C GLU A 18 31.81 -8.87 -25.33
N ASP A 19 30.87 -9.32 -26.18
CA ASP A 19 29.97 -10.44 -26.03
C ASP A 19 28.90 -10.42 -24.93
N ALA A 20 27.84 -9.67 -25.24
CA ALA A 20 26.52 -9.86 -24.66
C ALA A 20 25.91 -11.21 -25.08
N ARG A 21 26.25 -12.28 -24.35
CA ARG A 21 25.40 -13.47 -24.21
C ARG A 21 25.45 -13.97 -22.77
N ASP A 22 24.33 -13.82 -22.09
CA ASP A 22 23.78 -14.72 -21.08
C ASP A 22 24.78 -15.51 -20.22
N ASP A 23 25.22 -14.93 -19.10
CA ASP A 23 25.51 -15.75 -17.93
C ASP A 23 25.03 -14.98 -16.68
N GLN A 24 23.74 -15.15 -16.39
CA GLN A 24 23.13 -14.69 -15.14
C GLN A 24 23.93 -15.26 -13.98
N SER A 25 24.51 -14.37 -13.18
CA SER A 25 24.83 -14.57 -11.76
C SER A 25 25.17 -16.02 -11.36
N ARG A 26 26.40 -16.47 -11.63
CA ARG A 26 26.95 -17.66 -10.97
C ARG A 26 27.16 -17.37 -9.49
N LEU A 27 26.07 -17.38 -8.73
CA LEU A 27 26.08 -17.44 -7.28
C LEU A 27 26.49 -18.87 -6.87
N VAL A 28 27.79 -19.15 -6.93
CA VAL A 28 28.36 -20.39 -6.41
C VAL A 28 28.13 -20.44 -4.90
N GLY A 29 27.18 -21.26 -4.47
CA GLY A 29 26.91 -21.50 -3.04
C GLY A 29 25.47 -21.83 -2.66
N PHE A 30 24.47 -21.53 -3.50
CA PHE A 30 23.07 -21.84 -3.19
C PHE A 30 22.60 -23.06 -3.97
N LYS A 31 22.70 -24.25 -3.36
CA LYS A 31 21.99 -25.45 -3.81
C LYS A 31 20.64 -25.54 -3.10
N THR A 32 19.59 -24.94 -3.68
CA THR A 32 18.22 -25.46 -3.55
C THR A 32 17.44 -25.11 -4.81
N SER A 33 17.21 -26.11 -5.64
CA SER A 33 16.30 -26.05 -6.79
C SER A 33 14.87 -25.88 -6.28
N ILE A 34 14.34 -24.67 -6.29
CA ILE A 34 12.89 -24.47 -6.18
C ILE A 34 12.35 -24.40 -7.61
N VAL A 35 12.19 -25.58 -8.21
CA VAL A 35 11.33 -25.72 -9.39
C VAL A 35 9.90 -25.46 -8.89
N ARG A 36 9.40 -24.24 -9.11
CA ARG A 36 7.96 -23.98 -8.94
C ARG A 36 7.25 -24.80 -9.99
N ALA A 37 6.37 -25.71 -9.57
CA ALA A 37 5.47 -26.38 -10.49
C ALA A 37 4.76 -25.31 -11.33
N ILE A 38 4.76 -25.49 -12.66
CA ILE A 38 4.00 -24.64 -13.58
C ILE A 38 2.53 -24.88 -13.21
N VAL A 39 1.99 -23.98 -12.40
CA VAL A 39 0.56 -23.95 -12.08
C VAL A 39 -0.10 -23.32 -13.29
N ASP A 40 -0.98 -24.08 -13.96
CA ASP A 40 -1.85 -23.55 -15.01
C ASP A 40 -2.57 -22.30 -14.48
N PRO A 41 -2.40 -21.12 -15.11
CA PRO A 41 -3.00 -19.88 -14.63
C PRO A 41 -4.53 -19.85 -14.76
N ALA A 42 -5.14 -20.92 -15.29
CA ALA A 42 -6.58 -21.01 -15.53
C ALA A 42 -7.41 -21.48 -14.32
N SER A 43 -6.81 -22.07 -13.26
CA SER A 43 -7.60 -22.76 -12.21
C SER A 43 -7.56 -22.17 -10.80
N LYS A 44 -7.31 -20.86 -10.65
CA LYS A 44 -7.60 -20.14 -9.39
C LYS A 44 -8.27 -18.80 -9.66
N ARG A 45 -9.57 -18.86 -9.97
CA ARG A 45 -10.49 -17.71 -9.87
C ARG A 45 -11.63 -18.01 -8.91
N GLN A 46 -11.29 -18.15 -7.62
CA GLN A 46 -12.17 -18.17 -6.45
C GLN A 46 -11.21 -18.04 -5.26
N ASP A 47 -11.16 -17.01 -4.41
CA ASP A 47 -12.10 -15.95 -4.06
C ASP A 47 -11.32 -14.65 -3.84
N GLN A 48 -11.11 -13.85 -4.89
CA GLN A 48 -11.21 -12.42 -4.68
C GLN A 48 -12.64 -12.10 -5.06
N ARG A 49 -13.52 -12.09 -4.05
CA ARG A 49 -14.79 -11.38 -4.16
C ARG A 49 -14.37 -10.01 -4.66
N ALA A 50 -14.57 -9.74 -5.94
CA ALA A 50 -14.47 -8.40 -6.47
C ALA A 50 -15.38 -7.62 -5.52
N THR A 51 -14.77 -6.82 -4.63
CA THR A 51 -15.49 -5.75 -3.96
C THR A 51 -16.17 -5.08 -5.11
N ARG A 52 -17.50 -5.27 -5.21
CA ARG A 52 -18.28 -4.73 -6.30
C ARG A 52 -17.76 -3.32 -6.43
N GLY A 53 -17.07 -3.06 -7.54
CA GLY A 53 -16.81 -1.71 -7.95
C GLY A 53 -18.21 -1.19 -8.14
N SER A 54 -18.77 -0.61 -7.08
CA SER A 54 -19.55 0.59 -7.25
C SER A 54 -18.69 1.36 -8.23
N GLU A 55 -19.18 1.50 -9.46
CA GLU A 55 -18.78 2.60 -10.31
C GLU A 55 -19.09 3.83 -9.48
N GLY A 56 -18.16 4.11 -8.57
CA GLY A 56 -18.30 5.06 -7.51
C GLY A 56 -18.06 6.35 -8.21
N ASP A 57 -19.09 7.19 -8.21
CA ASP A 57 -19.07 8.51 -8.80
C ASP A 57 -17.65 9.10 -8.77
N PRO A 58 -16.99 9.26 -9.94
CA PRO A 58 -15.60 9.70 -9.99
C PRO A 58 -15.44 11.07 -9.33
N GLU A 59 -16.48 11.90 -9.34
CA GLU A 59 -16.50 13.18 -8.66
C GLU A 59 -16.45 13.02 -7.14
N LEU A 60 -17.20 12.05 -6.58
CA LEU A 60 -17.15 11.75 -5.15
C LEU A 60 -15.78 11.22 -4.72
N SER A 61 -15.15 10.38 -5.55
CA SER A 61 -13.82 9.84 -5.27
C SER A 61 -12.75 10.96 -5.23
N LYS A 62 -12.90 11.93 -6.12
CA LYS A 62 -12.05 13.12 -6.18
C LYS A 62 -12.31 14.03 -4.97
N ALA A 63 -13.56 14.31 -4.63
CA ALA A 63 -13.92 15.12 -3.47
C ALA A 63 -13.40 14.52 -2.15
N LEU A 64 -13.45 13.20 -1.99
CA LEU A 64 -12.87 12.51 -0.83
C LEU A 64 -11.34 12.60 -0.79
N SER A 65 -10.70 12.55 -1.95
CA SER A 65 -9.25 12.71 -2.06
C SER A 65 -8.84 14.15 -1.74
N ASP A 66 -9.55 15.14 -2.27
CA ASP A 66 -9.34 16.56 -1.98
C ASP A 66 -9.52 16.86 -0.49
N PHE A 67 -10.51 16.23 0.16
CA PHE A 67 -10.68 16.27 1.61
C PHE A 67 -9.48 15.71 2.37
N ASP A 68 -8.89 14.60 1.90
CA ASP A 68 -7.73 13.99 2.53
C ASP A 68 -6.47 14.90 2.44
N TRP A 69 -6.29 15.59 1.32
CA TRP A 69 -5.15 16.49 1.11
C TRP A 69 -5.36 17.90 1.68
N ASN A 70 -6.57 18.27 2.07
CA ASN A 70 -6.86 19.61 2.57
C ASN A 70 -6.24 19.83 3.97
N HIS A 71 -5.20 20.68 3.99
CA HIS A 71 -4.44 21.05 5.19
C HIS A 71 -5.26 21.82 6.24
N SER A 72 -6.38 22.43 5.88
CA SER A 72 -7.26 23.15 6.81
C SER A 72 -7.82 22.24 7.91
N PHE A 73 -7.90 20.93 7.65
CA PHE A 73 -8.32 19.93 8.62
C PHE A 73 -7.17 19.37 9.48
N GLY A 74 -5.95 19.85 9.26
CA GLY A 74 -4.74 19.44 9.99
C GLY A 74 -4.12 18.13 9.50
N PRO A 75 -2.99 17.72 10.10
CA PRO A 75 -2.33 16.46 9.77
C PRO A 75 -3.21 15.28 10.21
N CYS A 76 -3.64 14.47 9.25
CA CYS A 76 -4.62 13.41 9.48
C CYS A 76 -4.22 12.08 8.80
N SER A 77 -2.93 11.85 8.57
CA SER A 77 -2.41 10.61 7.95
C SER A 77 -2.62 9.36 8.81
N GLU A 78 -2.79 9.53 10.13
CA GLU A 78 -2.87 8.44 11.10
C GLU A 78 -4.31 8.09 11.51
N ILE A 79 -5.29 8.88 11.10
CA ILE A 79 -6.68 8.75 11.54
C ILE A 79 -7.61 8.40 10.37
N SER A 80 -8.74 7.77 10.66
CA SER A 80 -9.75 7.48 9.63
C SER A 80 -10.42 8.76 9.11
N ARG A 81 -11.02 8.69 7.92
CA ARG A 81 -11.83 9.80 7.37
C ARG A 81 -13.00 10.19 8.29
N SER A 82 -13.63 9.22 8.94
CA SER A 82 -14.71 9.48 9.92
C SER A 82 -14.21 10.20 11.16
N GLN A 83 -13.05 9.83 11.68
CA GLN A 83 -12.42 10.53 12.81
C GLN A 83 -12.01 11.96 12.42
N ARG A 84 -11.46 12.14 11.22
CA ARG A 84 -11.13 13.46 10.68
C ARG A 84 -12.37 14.34 10.53
N LEU A 85 -13.46 13.80 9.99
CA LEU A 85 -14.74 14.49 9.87
C LEU A 85 -15.30 14.91 11.24
N ALA A 86 -15.33 13.99 12.21
CA ALA A 86 -15.78 14.29 13.56
C ALA A 86 -14.95 15.40 14.22
N ARG A 87 -13.62 15.41 13.98
CA ARG A 87 -12.73 16.47 14.42
C ARG A 87 -13.08 17.80 13.75
N ALA A 88 -13.25 17.83 12.43
CA ALA A 88 -13.62 19.03 11.68
C ALA A 88 -14.91 19.66 12.22
N LYS A 89 -15.94 18.84 12.47
CA LYS A 89 -17.21 19.27 13.08
C LYS A 89 -17.01 19.88 14.47
N LYS A 90 -16.17 19.28 15.32
CA LYS A 90 -15.85 19.82 16.66
C LYS A 90 -15.18 21.20 16.60
N PHE A 91 -14.37 21.46 15.58
CA PHE A 91 -13.70 22.75 15.38
C PHE A 91 -14.54 23.74 14.57
N GLY A 92 -15.77 23.38 14.18
CA GLY A 92 -16.63 24.25 13.36
C GLY A 92 -16.10 24.48 11.94
N LEU A 93 -15.25 23.58 11.43
CA LEU A 93 -14.77 23.64 10.05
C LEU A 93 -15.87 23.14 9.11
N HIS A 94 -16.13 23.91 8.06
CA HIS A 94 -17.12 23.53 7.05
C HIS A 94 -16.61 22.35 6.22
N VAL A 95 -17.45 21.32 6.09
CA VAL A 95 -17.24 20.17 5.21
C VAL A 95 -18.47 20.05 4.32
N GLU A 96 -18.27 19.71 3.05
CA GLU A 96 -19.37 19.58 2.10
C GLU A 96 -20.28 18.39 2.46
N ASP A 97 -21.60 18.60 2.47
CA ASP A 97 -22.60 17.59 2.85
C ASP A 97 -22.50 16.27 2.08
N ARG A 98 -22.00 16.31 0.83
CA ARG A 98 -21.79 15.11 0.02
C ARG A 98 -20.68 14.22 0.58
N ILE A 99 -19.63 14.83 1.13
CA ILE A 99 -18.50 14.14 1.75
C ILE A 99 -18.96 13.56 3.09
N GLU A 100 -19.72 14.33 3.87
CA GLU A 100 -20.24 13.85 5.15
C GLU A 100 -21.08 12.60 4.99
N ARG A 101 -22.07 12.64 4.08
CA ARG A 101 -22.93 11.50 3.77
C ARG A 101 -22.14 10.28 3.30
N ALA A 102 -21.19 10.48 2.39
CA ALA A 102 -20.38 9.39 1.87
C ALA A 102 -19.49 8.71 2.93
N ILE A 103 -19.02 9.47 3.92
CA ILE A 103 -18.22 8.93 5.04
C ILE A 103 -19.13 8.19 6.03
N ASP A 104 -20.28 8.76 6.36
CA ASP A 104 -21.22 8.18 7.32
C ASP A 104 -21.84 6.87 6.77
N ASP A 105 -22.27 6.86 5.50
CA ASP A 105 -22.85 5.67 4.86
C ASP A 105 -21.87 4.48 4.79
N ARG A 106 -20.58 4.77 4.60
CA ARG A 106 -19.52 3.74 4.57
C ARG A 106 -19.10 3.28 5.97
N SER A 107 -19.29 4.12 6.99
CA SER A 107 -18.93 3.78 8.37
C SER A 107 -19.82 2.67 8.96
N HIS A 108 -21.04 2.50 8.44
CA HIS A 108 -21.96 1.43 8.84
C HIS A 108 -21.72 0.10 8.10
N GLY A 109 -20.91 0.09 7.04
CA GLY A 109 -20.67 -1.08 6.20
C GLY A 109 -19.44 -1.92 6.55
N PHE A 110 -18.54 -1.43 7.41
CA PHE A 110 -17.31 -2.12 7.81
C PHE A 110 -17.31 -2.42 9.30
N GLY A 111 -18.33 -3.15 9.77
CA GLY A 111 -18.10 -4.11 10.84
C GLY A 111 -17.09 -5.11 10.31
N SER A 112 -15.82 -4.99 10.71
CA SER A 112 -14.81 -6.00 10.49
C SER A 112 -15.22 -7.26 11.26
N GLU A 113 -16.12 -8.05 10.69
CA GLU A 113 -16.47 -9.38 11.19
C GLU A 113 -15.34 -10.35 10.86
N VAL A 114 -14.14 -10.08 11.39
CA VAL A 114 -13.18 -11.15 11.58
C VAL A 114 -13.74 -11.95 12.74
N SER A 115 -14.47 -13.00 12.42
CA SER A 115 -15.01 -13.92 13.43
C SER A 115 -13.88 -14.42 14.33
N VAL A 116 -14.15 -14.52 15.63
CA VAL A 116 -13.20 -15.03 16.63
C VAL A 116 -12.63 -16.40 16.20
N SER A 117 -13.43 -17.22 15.51
CA SER A 117 -12.99 -18.51 14.95
C SER A 117 -11.91 -18.37 13.86
N SER A 118 -11.92 -17.29 13.08
CA SER A 118 -10.91 -17.00 12.07
C SER A 118 -9.58 -16.61 12.71
N VAL A 119 -9.63 -15.86 13.81
CA VAL A 119 -8.45 -15.51 14.61
C VAL A 119 -7.89 -16.74 15.31
N ASP A 120 -8.73 -17.56 15.92
CA ASP A 120 -8.34 -18.83 16.57
C ASP A 120 -7.64 -19.79 15.59
N ARG A 121 -8.16 -19.90 14.36
CA ARG A 121 -7.57 -20.74 13.32
C ARG A 121 -6.17 -20.24 12.93
N LEU A 122 -5.97 -18.92 12.87
CA LEU A 122 -4.67 -18.33 12.58
C LEU A 122 -3.69 -18.58 13.73
N MET A 123 -4.11 -18.36 14.97
CA MET A 123 -3.25 -18.51 16.15
C MET A 123 -2.73 -19.94 16.35
N ARG A 124 -3.52 -20.97 15.98
CA ARG A 124 -3.07 -22.37 16.03
C ARG A 124 -1.82 -22.66 15.19
N HIS A 125 -1.53 -21.87 14.16
CA HIS A 125 -0.33 -22.04 13.35
C HIS A 125 0.92 -21.38 13.93
N TYR A 126 0.77 -20.51 14.94
CA TYR A 126 1.87 -19.78 15.58
C TYR A 126 2.25 -20.32 16.96
N VAL A 127 1.42 -21.18 17.55
CA VAL A 127 1.72 -21.88 18.80
C VAL A 127 2.29 -23.26 18.45
N ASN A 128 3.60 -23.28 18.17
CA ASN A 128 4.44 -24.48 18.26
C ASN A 128 5.37 -24.33 19.46
#